data_AF-A0A383D3R2-F1
#
_entry.id   AF-A0A383D3R2-F1
#
_cell.length_a   1.000
_cell.length_b   1.000
_cell.length_c   1.000
_cell.angle_alpha   90.00
_cell.angle_beta   90.00
_cell.angle_gamma   90.00
#
_symmetry.space_group_name_H-M   'P 1'
#
loop_
_entity.id
_entity.type
_entity.pdbx_description
1 polymer ?
#
loop_
_entity_poly.entity_id
_entity_poly.type
_entity_poly.pdbx_seq_one_letter_code
_entity_poly.pdbx_strand_id
1 'polypeptide(L)'
;DSLGLDIDADSTVTSLSVGHITPVSIASNKTLSGAITVSAGSVKLNETGTLASTVSMSGGTLDADKNLTVSGALTHTADITIDVATNKTLTYSGAAISLGANTITLSGGGSLVSGGLTLNNANSKLLLNSMTLDSASTSANSLGIDVDANSTVTSLSVGHITPVSIAAGKSLSGAITVSAGSIKLNETGTLASTIAMSGGTLDADESSTVSGALTQLADITIDVATGKTLTYSGAAV
;
A
#
# COMPACT_ATOMS: atom_id res chain seq x y z
N ASP A 1 13.56 20.81 15.20
CA ASP A 1 12.70 20.78 14.00
C ASP A 1 13.17 21.81 13.00
N SER A 2 13.21 21.44 11.72
CA SER A 2 13.55 22.36 10.63
C SER A 2 12.36 23.26 10.31
N LEU A 3 12.61 24.49 9.87
CA LEU A 3 11.56 25.35 9.30
C LEU A 3 11.09 24.84 7.92
N GLY A 4 11.82 23.92 7.32
CA GLY A 4 11.44 23.29 6.05
C GLY A 4 11.81 24.12 4.82
N LEU A 5 11.17 23.80 3.70
CA LEU A 5 11.23 24.56 2.45
C LEU A 5 9.87 25.18 2.17
N ASP A 6 9.88 26.41 1.66
CA ASP A 6 8.70 27.14 1.24
C ASP A 6 8.86 27.57 -0.23
N ILE A 7 7.97 27.10 -1.09
CA ILE A 7 8.09 27.15 -2.55
C ILE A 7 6.91 27.93 -3.14
N ASP A 8 7.06 29.25 -3.22
CA ASP A 8 6.10 30.18 -3.82
C ASP A 8 6.24 30.34 -5.34
N ALA A 9 7.37 29.89 -5.89
CA ALA A 9 7.71 29.91 -7.31
C ALA A 9 8.27 28.54 -7.73
N ASP A 10 8.09 28.14 -9.00
CA ASP A 10 8.70 26.90 -9.49
C ASP A 10 10.20 26.91 -9.22
N SER A 11 10.67 25.89 -8.51
CA SER A 11 11.99 25.86 -7.93
C SER A 11 12.68 24.51 -8.12
N THR A 12 14.00 24.52 -8.08
CA THR A 12 14.83 23.33 -8.11
C THR A 12 15.73 23.30 -6.88
N VAL A 13 15.69 22.19 -6.14
CA VAL A 13 16.67 21.90 -5.09
C VAL A 13 17.64 20.82 -5.61
N THR A 14 18.90 21.20 -5.84
CA THR A 14 19.90 20.26 -6.39
C THR A 14 20.04 19.00 -5.54
N SER A 15 20.01 19.16 -4.21
CA SER A 15 19.98 18.05 -3.26
C SER A 15 19.41 18.51 -1.92
N LEU A 16 18.38 17.83 -1.43
CA LEU A 16 17.88 17.95 -0.06
C LEU A 16 18.09 16.63 0.68
N SER A 17 18.80 16.66 1.81
CA SER A 17 18.96 15.49 2.68
C SER A 17 18.04 15.59 3.88
N VAL A 18 17.25 14.56 4.12
CA VAL A 18 16.23 14.51 5.17
C VAL A 18 16.55 13.38 6.15
N GLY A 19 16.70 13.74 7.42
CA GLY A 19 16.90 12.81 8.55
C GLY A 19 15.97 13.09 9.74
N HIS A 20 15.14 14.13 9.65
CA HIS A 20 14.16 14.55 10.66
C HIS A 20 12.88 15.00 9.93
N ILE A 21 11.83 15.35 10.67
CA ILE A 21 10.64 15.95 10.06
C ILE A 21 11.04 17.28 9.41
N THR A 22 10.81 17.36 8.10
CA THR A 22 11.14 18.50 7.25
C THR A 22 9.89 18.90 6.49
N PRO A 23 9.22 19.99 6.90
CA PRO A 23 8.11 20.56 6.13
C PRO A 23 8.57 20.95 4.73
N VAL A 24 7.75 20.69 3.73
CA VAL A 24 7.96 21.12 2.34
C VAL A 24 6.63 21.68 1.84
N SER A 25 6.48 23.00 1.96
CA SER A 25 5.34 23.76 1.45
C SER A 25 5.58 24.07 -0.01
N ILE A 26 4.69 23.57 -0.88
CA ILE A 26 4.70 23.89 -2.30
C ILE A 26 3.37 24.54 -2.61
N ALA A 27 3.41 25.83 -2.94
CA ALA A 27 2.22 26.59 -3.24
C ALA A 27 1.43 25.95 -4.38
N SER A 28 0.12 26.18 -4.39
CA SER A 28 -0.76 25.64 -5.43
C SER A 28 -0.28 26.05 -6.83
N ASN A 29 -0.29 25.09 -7.76
CA ASN A 29 0.25 25.26 -9.11
C ASN A 29 1.74 25.65 -9.15
N LYS A 30 2.52 25.25 -8.15
CA LYS A 30 3.98 25.33 -8.15
C LYS A 30 4.60 23.95 -8.08
N THR A 31 5.85 23.89 -8.52
CA THR A 31 6.62 22.66 -8.62
C THR A 31 7.94 22.78 -7.89
N LEU A 32 8.27 21.77 -7.07
CA LEU A 32 9.62 21.56 -6.56
C LEU A 32 10.28 20.39 -7.30
N SER A 33 11.32 20.70 -8.05
CA SER A 33 12.13 19.73 -8.81
C SER A 33 13.51 19.52 -8.18
N GLY A 34 14.25 18.52 -8.69
CA GLY A 34 15.60 18.19 -8.23
C GLY A 34 15.65 16.84 -7.51
N ALA A 35 16.39 16.75 -6.42
CA ALA A 35 16.62 15.49 -5.72
C ALA A 35 16.44 15.63 -4.20
N ILE A 36 15.70 14.68 -3.61
CA ILE A 36 15.49 14.55 -2.18
C ILE A 36 15.94 13.15 -1.76
N THR A 37 16.81 13.08 -0.76
CA THR A 37 17.23 11.83 -0.12
C THR A 37 16.65 11.79 1.29
N VAL A 38 15.89 10.74 1.60
CA VAL A 38 15.29 10.52 2.91
C VAL A 38 15.98 9.32 3.55
N SER A 39 16.70 9.57 4.64
CA SER A 39 17.40 8.52 5.39
C SER A 39 16.66 8.13 6.68
N ALA A 40 15.94 9.09 7.25
CA ALA A 40 15.11 8.96 8.43
C ALA A 40 14.14 10.17 8.49
N GLY A 41 13.30 10.23 9.52
CA GLY A 41 12.36 11.33 9.70
C GLY A 41 11.28 11.35 8.61
N SER A 42 10.86 12.56 8.20
CA SER A 42 9.76 12.69 7.24
C SER A 42 9.95 13.87 6.30
N VAL A 43 9.55 13.71 5.04
CA VAL A 43 9.20 14.83 4.17
C VAL A 43 7.72 15.11 4.38
N LYS A 44 7.37 16.24 4.99
CA LYS A 44 5.99 16.60 5.32
C LYS A 44 5.45 17.62 4.32
N LEU A 45 4.63 17.14 3.40
CA LEU A 45 4.01 17.90 2.32
C LEU A 45 2.69 18.47 2.82
N ASN A 46 2.73 19.74 3.20
CA ASN A 46 1.66 20.45 3.92
C ASN A 46 0.78 21.34 3.02
N GLU A 47 1.09 21.42 1.72
CA GLU A 47 0.36 22.18 0.70
C GLU A 47 0.04 21.35 -0.55
N THR A 48 -0.61 21.96 -1.55
CA THR A 48 -1.22 21.26 -2.69
C THR A 48 -0.42 21.32 -3.99
N GLY A 49 0.82 21.83 -3.95
CA GLY A 49 1.69 21.89 -5.12
C GLY A 49 2.16 20.51 -5.60
N THR A 50 3.08 20.50 -6.56
CA THR A 50 3.64 19.27 -7.15
C THR A 50 5.07 19.05 -6.68
N LEU A 51 5.34 17.87 -6.12
CA LEU A 51 6.69 17.41 -5.86
C LEU A 51 7.20 16.63 -7.08
N ALA A 52 7.93 17.31 -7.96
CA ALA A 52 8.56 16.71 -9.14
C ALA A 52 9.99 16.22 -8.88
N SER A 53 10.46 16.33 -7.64
CA SER A 53 11.80 15.89 -7.26
C SER A 53 11.90 14.38 -7.26
N THR A 54 13.06 13.85 -7.64
CA THR A 54 13.37 12.43 -7.41
C THR A 54 13.47 12.23 -5.90
N VAL A 55 12.73 11.28 -5.36
CA VAL A 55 12.72 10.95 -3.93
C VAL A 55 13.35 9.57 -3.75
N SER A 56 14.53 9.53 -3.11
CA SER A 56 15.25 8.31 -2.77
C SER A 56 15.18 8.07 -1.28
N MET A 57 14.53 6.99 -0.86
CA MET A 57 14.30 6.66 0.55
C MET A 57 15.11 5.45 1.00
N SER A 58 15.89 5.58 2.07
CA SER A 58 16.52 4.45 2.78
C SER A 58 15.92 4.28 4.18
N GLY A 59 14.72 4.82 4.38
CA GLY A 59 14.00 4.90 5.65
C GLY A 59 13.04 6.10 5.66
N GLY A 60 12.34 6.29 6.78
CA GLY A 60 11.51 7.46 7.03
C GLY A 60 10.15 7.44 6.32
N THR A 61 9.51 8.61 6.30
CA THR A 61 8.12 8.79 5.88
C THR A 61 7.98 9.84 4.78
N LEU A 62 7.21 9.53 3.75
CA LEU A 62 6.61 10.51 2.86
C LEU A 62 5.23 10.85 3.42
N ASP A 63 5.09 12.01 4.04
CA ASP A 63 3.90 12.46 4.78
C ASP A 63 3.14 13.51 3.95
N ALA A 64 1.91 13.20 3.56
CA ALA A 64 1.04 14.07 2.77
C ALA A 64 -0.19 14.54 3.58
N ASP A 65 -0.16 15.79 4.05
CA ASP A 65 -1.26 16.40 4.81
C ASP A 65 -2.38 16.99 3.91
N LYS A 66 -2.14 17.03 2.60
CA LYS A 66 -3.03 17.63 1.60
C LYS A 66 -3.18 16.73 0.38
N ASN A 67 -4.12 17.10 -0.50
CA ASN A 67 -4.19 16.54 -1.83
C ASN A 67 -3.04 17.11 -2.64
N LEU A 68 -2.11 16.26 -3.08
CA LEU A 68 -0.94 16.71 -3.83
C LEU A 68 -0.45 15.62 -4.79
N THR A 69 0.41 16.01 -5.72
CA THR A 69 1.01 15.11 -6.70
C THR A 69 2.51 14.95 -6.47
N VAL A 70 2.99 13.71 -6.46
CA VAL A 70 4.40 13.36 -6.56
C VAL A 70 4.62 12.81 -7.97
N SER A 71 5.33 13.57 -8.81
CA SER A 71 5.59 13.19 -10.20
C SER A 71 7.04 12.80 -10.47
N GLY A 72 7.95 13.14 -9.56
CA GLY A 72 9.31 12.64 -9.60
C GLY A 72 9.37 11.17 -9.20
N ALA A 73 10.41 10.46 -9.65
CA ALA A 73 10.56 9.05 -9.33
C ALA A 73 10.69 8.83 -7.82
N LEU A 74 9.93 7.88 -7.28
CA LEU A 74 10.03 7.42 -5.90
C LEU A 74 10.76 6.07 -5.88
N THR A 75 11.88 6.00 -5.16
CA THR A 75 12.69 4.79 -5.03
C THR A 75 13.01 4.54 -3.57
N HIS A 76 13.18 3.27 -3.20
CA HIS A 76 13.54 2.88 -1.85
C HIS A 76 14.52 1.72 -1.79
N THR A 77 15.28 1.66 -0.69
CA THR A 77 16.29 0.63 -0.42
C THR A 77 16.15 -0.04 0.94
N ALA A 78 15.17 0.41 1.73
CA ALA A 78 14.82 -0.14 3.04
C ALA A 78 13.30 0.01 3.26
N ASP A 79 12.84 -0.38 4.43
CA ASP A 79 11.45 -0.16 4.84
C ASP A 79 11.12 1.34 4.89
N ILE A 80 9.93 1.69 4.38
CA ILE A 80 9.45 3.08 4.32
C ILE A 80 7.98 3.19 4.68
N THR A 81 7.56 4.39 5.05
CA THR A 81 6.15 4.73 5.24
C THR A 81 5.71 5.78 4.22
N ILE A 82 4.51 5.59 3.67
CA ILE A 82 3.76 6.62 2.96
C ILE A 82 2.54 6.91 3.84
N ASP A 83 2.57 8.07 4.48
CA ASP A 83 1.47 8.54 5.32
C ASP A 83 0.64 9.56 4.53
N VAL A 84 -0.65 9.31 4.43
CA VAL A 84 -1.59 10.21 3.75
C VAL A 84 -2.68 10.55 4.74
N ALA A 85 -2.79 11.83 5.08
CA ALA A 85 -3.76 12.30 6.05
C ALA A 85 -5.19 11.94 5.65
N THR A 86 -6.06 11.82 6.66
CA THR A 86 -7.44 11.40 6.49
C THR A 86 -8.19 12.28 5.48
N ASN A 87 -8.96 11.63 4.59
CA ASN A 87 -9.68 12.27 3.49
C ASN A 87 -8.79 13.04 2.50
N LYS A 88 -7.48 12.74 2.45
CA LYS A 88 -6.56 13.26 1.43
C LYS A 88 -6.18 12.17 0.44
N THR A 89 -5.74 12.61 -0.72
CA THR A 89 -5.22 11.77 -1.78
C THR A 89 -3.80 12.20 -2.13
N LEU A 90 -2.86 11.28 -2.01
CA LEU A 90 -1.55 11.40 -2.63
C LEU A 90 -1.61 10.74 -4.01
N THR A 91 -1.43 11.54 -5.06
CA THR A 91 -1.32 11.02 -6.42
C THR A 91 0.15 10.87 -6.77
N TYR A 92 0.58 9.65 -7.05
CA TYR A 92 1.90 9.38 -7.60
C TYR A 92 1.77 9.04 -9.09
N SER A 93 2.44 9.81 -9.93
CA SER A 93 2.39 9.67 -11.39
C SER A 93 3.71 9.20 -12.01
N GLY A 94 4.64 8.73 -11.17
CA GLY A 94 5.88 8.11 -11.63
C GLY A 94 5.67 6.65 -12.06
N ALA A 95 6.78 5.95 -12.28
CA ALA A 95 6.75 4.53 -12.64
C ALA A 95 6.27 3.65 -11.46
N ALA A 96 5.58 2.55 -11.77
CA ALA A 96 5.07 1.60 -10.78
C ALA A 96 6.14 1.16 -9.76
N ILE A 97 5.72 1.00 -8.50
CA ILE A 97 6.64 0.77 -7.38
C ILE A 97 6.71 -0.73 -7.08
N SER A 98 7.90 -1.30 -7.19
CA SER A 98 8.19 -2.66 -6.76
C SER A 98 8.74 -2.67 -5.34
N LEU A 99 8.15 -3.44 -4.44
CA LEU A 99 8.50 -3.41 -3.01
C LEU A 99 9.93 -3.90 -2.74
N GLY A 100 10.45 -4.81 -3.57
CA GLY A 100 11.72 -5.48 -3.32
C GLY A 100 11.66 -6.28 -2.02
N ALA A 101 12.82 -6.50 -1.39
CA ALA A 101 12.92 -7.23 -0.13
C ALA A 101 12.60 -6.34 1.10
N ASN A 102 11.56 -5.51 1.01
CA ASN A 102 11.23 -4.50 2.01
C ASN A 102 9.73 -4.48 2.33
N THR A 103 9.43 -3.80 3.44
CA THR A 103 8.08 -3.41 3.84
C THR A 103 7.78 -1.99 3.39
N ILE A 104 6.69 -1.80 2.66
CA ILE A 104 6.08 -0.48 2.51
C ILE A 104 4.87 -0.41 3.43
N THR A 105 4.85 0.59 4.31
CA THR A 105 3.71 0.88 5.18
C THR A 105 2.88 2.00 4.59
N LEU A 106 1.58 1.79 4.44
CA LEU A 106 0.62 2.83 4.07
C LEU A 106 -0.23 3.18 5.31
N SER A 107 -0.25 4.45 5.72
CA SER A 107 -0.98 4.92 6.90
C SER A 107 -1.65 6.29 6.72
N GLY A 108 -2.43 6.73 7.73
CA GLY A 108 -2.89 8.11 7.88
C GLY A 108 -4.39 8.35 7.62
N GLY A 109 -5.12 7.37 7.08
CA GLY A 109 -6.56 7.48 6.80
C GLY A 109 -6.91 7.97 5.41
N GLY A 110 -5.91 8.27 4.58
CA GLY A 110 -6.09 8.80 3.23
C GLY A 110 -6.11 7.74 2.12
N SER A 111 -5.86 8.21 0.91
CA SER A 111 -5.81 7.42 -0.31
C SER A 111 -4.47 7.59 -1.03
N LEU A 112 -3.89 6.48 -1.48
CA LEU A 112 -2.74 6.47 -2.38
C LEU A 112 -3.20 6.01 -3.77
N VAL A 113 -3.02 6.90 -4.76
CA VAL A 113 -3.17 6.57 -6.18
C VAL A 113 -1.77 6.44 -6.75
N SER A 114 -1.27 5.21 -6.88
CA SER A 114 0.12 4.89 -7.21
C SER A 114 0.34 4.40 -8.64
N GLY A 115 -0.74 4.01 -9.34
CA GLY A 115 -0.64 3.23 -10.57
C GLY A 115 -0.25 1.77 -10.34
N GLY A 116 -0.12 1.33 -9.08
CA GLY A 116 0.10 -0.04 -8.68
C GLY A 116 1.38 -0.26 -7.85
N LEU A 117 1.23 -1.03 -6.77
CA LEU A 117 2.35 -1.59 -6.00
C LEU A 117 2.57 -3.07 -6.37
N THR A 118 3.82 -3.51 -6.48
CA THR A 118 4.13 -4.91 -6.83
C THR A 118 4.93 -5.59 -5.73
N LEU A 119 4.38 -6.67 -5.16
CA LEU A 119 5.08 -7.60 -4.27
C LEU A 119 5.88 -8.56 -5.15
N ASN A 120 7.16 -8.26 -5.35
CA ASN A 120 8.04 -8.91 -6.32
C ASN A 120 9.21 -9.68 -5.70
N ASN A 121 9.18 -9.91 -4.38
CA ASN A 121 10.21 -10.62 -3.64
C ASN A 121 9.61 -11.46 -2.50
N ALA A 122 10.31 -12.52 -2.10
CA ALA A 122 9.95 -13.34 -0.94
C ALA A 122 9.74 -12.53 0.34
N ASN A 123 10.51 -11.45 0.51
CA ASN A 123 10.44 -10.56 1.67
C ASN A 123 9.58 -9.30 1.40
N SER A 124 8.92 -9.18 0.26
CA SER A 124 8.00 -8.06 0.02
C SER A 124 6.84 -8.14 1.01
N LYS A 125 6.58 -7.05 1.72
CA LYS A 125 5.42 -6.90 2.61
C LYS A 125 4.74 -5.56 2.38
N LEU A 126 3.43 -5.57 2.23
CA LEU A 126 2.62 -4.35 2.20
C LEU A 126 1.82 -4.26 3.51
N LEU A 127 2.15 -3.30 4.36
CA LEU A 127 1.43 -3.06 5.60
C LEU A 127 0.41 -1.94 5.39
N LEU A 128 -0.85 -2.19 5.75
CA LEU A 128 -1.97 -1.29 5.62
C LEU A 128 -2.52 -0.92 6.99
N ASN A 129 -2.40 0.36 7.34
CA ASN A 129 -2.86 0.89 8.61
C ASN A 129 -3.84 2.06 8.38
N SER A 130 -5.09 1.72 8.09
CA SER A 130 -6.17 2.66 7.80
C SER A 130 -5.92 3.44 6.50
N MET A 131 -5.91 2.75 5.36
CA MET A 131 -5.65 3.36 4.05
C MET A 131 -6.56 2.85 2.95
N THR A 132 -6.70 3.66 1.90
CA THR A 132 -7.21 3.21 0.60
C THR A 132 -6.06 3.21 -0.42
N LEU A 133 -5.80 2.06 -1.03
CA LEU A 133 -4.82 1.90 -2.11
C LEU A 133 -5.55 1.59 -3.42
N ASP A 134 -5.14 2.23 -4.50
CA ASP A 134 -5.71 2.01 -5.83
C ASP A 134 -5.47 0.60 -6.37
N SER A 135 -4.23 0.12 -6.38
CA SER A 135 -3.96 -1.24 -6.82
C SER A 135 -2.67 -1.84 -6.28
N ALA A 136 -2.67 -3.16 -6.14
CA ALA A 136 -1.49 -3.95 -5.84
C ALA A 136 -1.49 -5.27 -6.64
N SER A 137 -0.31 -5.86 -6.81
CA SER A 137 -0.15 -7.14 -7.51
C SER A 137 0.97 -7.98 -6.93
N THR A 138 0.93 -9.30 -7.16
CA THR A 138 2.01 -10.22 -6.76
C THR A 138 2.69 -10.85 -7.98
N SER A 139 4.02 -10.73 -8.04
CA SER A 139 4.87 -11.34 -9.09
C SER A 139 5.89 -12.33 -8.54
N ALA A 140 5.84 -12.59 -7.23
CA ALA A 140 6.57 -13.64 -6.54
C ALA A 140 5.76 -14.10 -5.32
N ASN A 141 6.11 -15.26 -4.75
CA ASN A 141 5.74 -15.55 -3.36
C ASN A 141 6.32 -14.44 -2.48
N SER A 142 5.59 -14.03 -1.45
CA SER A 142 5.93 -12.86 -0.64
C SER A 142 5.49 -13.02 0.82
N LEU A 143 5.82 -12.05 1.68
CA LEU A 143 5.22 -11.94 3.02
C LEU A 143 3.81 -11.37 2.96
N GLY A 144 3.37 -10.90 1.79
CA GLY A 144 1.98 -10.60 1.51
C GLY A 144 1.49 -9.26 2.05
N ILE A 145 0.20 -9.22 2.37
CA ILE A 145 -0.51 -8.04 2.86
C ILE A 145 -0.75 -8.20 4.36
N ASP A 146 -0.44 -7.16 5.12
CA ASP A 146 -0.69 -7.10 6.57
C ASP A 146 -1.60 -5.92 6.89
N VAL A 147 -2.66 -6.16 7.64
CA VAL A 147 -3.76 -5.20 7.85
C VAL A 147 -3.98 -4.98 9.34
N ASP A 148 -3.32 -3.94 9.86
CA ASP A 148 -3.39 -3.53 11.27
C ASP A 148 -4.65 -2.70 11.57
N ALA A 149 -5.21 -2.04 10.56
CA ALA A 149 -6.47 -1.31 10.65
C ALA A 149 -7.27 -1.40 9.36
N ASN A 150 -8.59 -1.24 9.47
CA ASN A 150 -9.52 -1.38 8.35
C ASN A 150 -9.03 -0.61 7.12
N SER A 151 -8.79 -1.34 6.05
CA SER A 151 -8.17 -0.79 4.84
C SER A 151 -8.86 -1.32 3.59
N THR A 152 -8.62 -0.62 2.48
CA THR A 152 -9.17 -0.95 1.17
C THR A 152 -8.05 -1.06 0.16
N VAL A 153 -8.00 -2.16 -0.59
CA VAL A 153 -7.22 -2.24 -1.82
C VAL A 153 -8.21 -2.38 -2.95
N THR A 154 -8.39 -1.32 -3.75
CA THR A 154 -9.44 -1.27 -4.77
C THR A 154 -9.30 -2.41 -5.78
N SER A 155 -8.06 -2.75 -6.17
CA SER A 155 -7.79 -3.93 -7.00
C SER A 155 -6.49 -4.62 -6.58
N LEU A 156 -6.60 -5.87 -6.12
CA LEU A 156 -5.47 -6.75 -5.84
C LEU A 156 -5.43 -7.90 -6.85
N SER A 157 -4.34 -8.04 -7.59
CA SER A 157 -4.09 -9.17 -8.49
C SER A 157 -3.16 -10.19 -7.83
N VAL A 158 -3.61 -11.43 -7.70
CA VAL A 158 -2.87 -12.53 -7.06
C VAL A 158 -2.55 -13.62 -8.09
N GLY A 159 -1.26 -13.90 -8.25
CA GLY A 159 -0.75 -15.02 -9.06
C GLY A 159 0.18 -15.96 -8.29
N HIS A 160 0.48 -15.65 -7.03
CA HIS A 160 1.50 -16.32 -6.22
C HIS A 160 0.99 -16.54 -4.79
N ILE A 161 1.74 -17.29 -3.97
CA ILE A 161 1.40 -17.46 -2.56
C ILE A 161 1.51 -16.12 -1.85
N THR A 162 0.37 -15.64 -1.35
CA THR A 162 0.21 -14.32 -0.77
C THR A 162 -0.48 -14.44 0.58
N PRO A 163 0.27 -14.37 1.69
CA PRO A 163 -0.31 -14.18 3.01
C PRO A 163 -1.17 -12.92 3.05
N VAL A 164 -2.31 -13.01 3.71
CA VAL A 164 -3.20 -11.89 3.99
C VAL A 164 -3.51 -11.93 5.48
N SER A 165 -2.61 -11.30 6.25
CA SER A 165 -2.72 -11.08 7.69
C SER A 165 -3.72 -9.96 7.92
N ILE A 166 -4.82 -10.25 8.61
CA ILE A 166 -5.80 -9.25 9.01
C ILE A 166 -5.98 -9.35 10.51
N ALA A 167 -5.60 -8.28 11.20
CA ALA A 167 -5.68 -8.25 12.65
C ALA A 167 -7.12 -8.49 13.14
N ALA A 168 -7.24 -9.05 14.35
CA ALA A 168 -8.53 -9.39 14.93
C ALA A 168 -9.50 -8.18 14.97
N GLY A 169 -10.72 -8.39 14.48
CA GLY A 169 -11.74 -7.34 14.39
C GLY A 169 -11.47 -6.26 13.34
N LYS A 170 -10.47 -6.45 12.47
CA LYS A 170 -10.20 -5.59 11.30
C LYS A 170 -10.68 -6.23 10.01
N SER A 171 -10.72 -5.43 8.96
CA SER A 171 -11.11 -5.88 7.63
C SER A 171 -10.25 -5.35 6.49
N LEU A 172 -10.11 -6.18 5.46
CA LEU A 172 -9.60 -5.79 4.14
C LEU A 172 -10.74 -5.81 3.13
N SER A 173 -11.07 -4.65 2.57
CA SER A 173 -12.12 -4.51 1.55
C SER A 173 -11.56 -4.15 0.16
N GLY A 174 -12.44 -4.13 -0.84
CA GLY A 174 -12.10 -3.87 -2.24
C GLY A 174 -12.35 -5.09 -3.11
N ALA A 175 -11.46 -5.34 -4.08
CA ALA A 175 -11.58 -6.46 -4.99
C ALA A 175 -10.26 -7.23 -5.12
N ILE A 176 -10.35 -8.56 -5.15
CA ILE A 176 -9.22 -9.46 -5.33
C ILE A 176 -9.51 -10.36 -6.53
N THR A 177 -8.57 -10.42 -7.46
CA THR A 177 -8.58 -11.37 -8.58
C THR A 177 -7.46 -12.38 -8.37
N VAL A 178 -7.81 -13.66 -8.24
CA VAL A 178 -6.87 -14.76 -8.09
C VAL A 178 -6.81 -15.54 -9.40
N SER A 179 -5.67 -15.45 -10.07
CA SER A 179 -5.42 -16.19 -11.32
C SER A 179 -4.66 -17.49 -11.09
N ALA A 180 -3.80 -17.51 -10.07
CA ALA A 180 -2.98 -18.63 -9.63
C ALA A 180 -2.51 -18.37 -8.18
N GLY A 181 -1.74 -19.31 -7.62
CA GLY A 181 -1.16 -19.15 -6.29
C GLY A 181 -2.19 -19.33 -5.17
N SER A 182 -2.08 -18.53 -4.11
CA SER A 182 -2.95 -18.69 -2.94
C SER A 182 -3.17 -17.37 -2.21
N ILE A 183 -4.38 -17.18 -1.68
CA ILE A 183 -4.63 -16.27 -0.57
C ILE A 183 -4.50 -17.10 0.70
N LYS A 184 -3.55 -16.77 1.57
CA LYS A 184 -3.35 -17.44 2.87
C LYS A 184 -3.83 -16.55 4.01
N LEU A 185 -5.00 -16.86 4.56
CA LEU A 185 -5.56 -16.21 5.73
C LEU A 185 -4.92 -16.84 6.98
N ASN A 186 -3.94 -16.15 7.52
CA ASN A 186 -3.10 -16.59 8.65
C ASN A 186 -3.44 -15.89 9.97
N GLU A 187 -4.49 -15.06 9.99
CA GLU A 187 -4.99 -14.36 11.18
C GLU A 187 -6.53 -14.38 11.21
N THR A 188 -7.11 -13.83 12.29
CA THR A 188 -8.54 -14.00 12.62
C THR A 188 -9.47 -12.91 12.07
N GLY A 189 -8.93 -11.91 11.36
CA GLY A 189 -9.72 -10.81 10.80
C GLY A 189 -10.63 -11.21 9.64
N THR A 190 -11.26 -10.20 9.05
CA THR A 190 -12.27 -10.37 8.00
C THR A 190 -11.74 -9.96 6.63
N LEU A 191 -11.66 -10.90 5.70
CA LEU A 191 -11.50 -10.61 4.29
C LEU A 191 -12.86 -10.21 3.70
N ALA A 192 -13.11 -8.90 3.64
CA ALA A 192 -14.37 -8.30 3.17
C ALA A 192 -14.37 -7.98 1.67
N SER A 193 -13.29 -8.31 0.97
CA SER A 193 -13.14 -8.01 -0.46
C SER A 193 -14.00 -8.92 -1.32
N THR A 194 -14.52 -8.42 -2.44
CA THR A 194 -15.07 -9.28 -3.50
C THR A 194 -13.92 -10.07 -4.11
N ILE A 195 -14.04 -11.39 -4.19
CA ILE A 195 -12.99 -12.29 -4.65
C ILE A 195 -13.48 -12.96 -5.94
N ALA A 196 -12.71 -12.80 -7.02
CA ALA A 196 -12.89 -13.56 -8.25
C ALA A 196 -11.73 -14.54 -8.40
N MET A 197 -11.99 -15.85 -8.44
CA MET A 197 -10.97 -16.88 -8.55
C MET A 197 -11.12 -17.68 -9.84
N SER A 198 -10.08 -17.68 -10.68
CA SER A 198 -9.98 -18.55 -11.87
C SER A 198 -8.92 -19.64 -11.71
N GLY A 199 -8.47 -19.87 -10.47
CA GLY A 199 -7.45 -20.86 -10.10
C GLY A 199 -6.98 -20.62 -8.67
N GLY A 200 -6.00 -21.41 -8.24
CA GLY A 200 -5.32 -21.25 -6.95
C GLY A 200 -6.12 -21.76 -5.74
N THR A 201 -5.65 -21.35 -4.55
CA THR A 201 -6.16 -21.80 -3.26
C THR A 201 -6.61 -20.63 -2.40
N LEU A 202 -7.82 -20.69 -1.85
CA LEU A 202 -8.21 -19.92 -0.67
C LEU A 202 -7.86 -20.77 0.54
N ASP A 203 -6.80 -20.40 1.23
CA ASP A 203 -6.16 -21.17 2.29
C ASP A 203 -6.39 -20.48 3.64
N ALA A 204 -7.10 -21.16 4.55
CA ALA A 204 -7.38 -20.68 5.90
C ALA A 204 -6.50 -21.40 6.93
N ASP A 205 -5.31 -20.84 7.15
CA ASP A 205 -4.33 -21.29 8.16
C ASP A 205 -4.78 -20.93 9.59
N GLU A 206 -5.66 -19.93 9.73
CA GLU A 206 -6.31 -19.55 10.99
C GLU A 206 -7.84 -19.40 10.81
N SER A 207 -8.58 -19.47 11.92
CA SER A 207 -10.02 -19.26 11.91
C SER A 207 -10.35 -17.81 11.55
N SER A 208 -10.86 -17.61 10.35
CA SER A 208 -11.02 -16.30 9.71
C SER A 208 -12.38 -16.18 9.03
N THR A 209 -12.74 -14.96 8.61
CA THR A 209 -14.01 -14.68 7.94
C THR A 209 -13.79 -14.15 6.54
N VAL A 210 -14.52 -14.70 5.57
CA VAL A 210 -14.69 -14.11 4.23
C VAL A 210 -16.11 -13.59 4.13
N SER A 211 -16.26 -12.27 4.02
CA SER A 211 -17.57 -11.61 3.98
C SER A 211 -17.89 -10.92 2.66
N GLY A 212 -16.90 -10.78 1.77
CA GLY A 212 -17.15 -10.35 0.40
C GLY A 212 -17.67 -11.49 -0.48
N ALA A 213 -18.23 -11.15 -1.64
CA ALA A 213 -18.70 -12.17 -2.58
C ALA A 213 -17.53 -13.00 -3.12
N LEU A 214 -17.68 -14.32 -3.18
CA LEU A 214 -16.72 -15.23 -3.79
C LEU A 214 -17.27 -15.76 -5.11
N THR A 215 -16.67 -15.35 -6.23
CA THR A 215 -17.02 -15.82 -7.58
C THR A 215 -15.98 -16.81 -8.08
N GLN A 216 -16.41 -18.03 -8.39
CA GLN A 216 -15.58 -19.07 -9.00
C GLN A 216 -15.73 -19.05 -10.52
N LEU A 217 -14.62 -18.94 -11.24
CA LEU A 217 -14.57 -18.90 -12.71
C LEU A 217 -13.91 -20.14 -13.33
N ALA A 218 -13.22 -20.96 -12.53
CA ALA A 218 -12.61 -22.23 -12.92
C ALA A 218 -12.43 -23.14 -11.68
N ASP A 219 -11.70 -24.26 -11.80
CA ASP A 219 -11.37 -25.11 -10.66
C ASP A 219 -10.52 -24.35 -9.64
N ILE A 220 -10.95 -24.37 -8.36
CA ILE A 220 -10.25 -23.74 -7.23
C ILE A 220 -10.15 -24.73 -6.08
N THR A 221 -9.21 -24.48 -5.17
CA THR A 221 -9.12 -25.20 -3.89
C THR A 221 -9.53 -24.27 -2.76
N ILE A 222 -10.33 -24.77 -1.82
CA ILE A 222 -10.51 -24.16 -0.51
C ILE A 222 -9.85 -25.11 0.48
N ASP A 223 -8.80 -24.65 1.13
CA ASP A 223 -8.09 -25.39 2.17
C ASP A 223 -8.36 -24.74 3.52
N VAL A 224 -8.63 -25.57 4.53
CA VAL A 224 -8.88 -25.12 5.90
C VAL A 224 -8.06 -25.99 6.82
N ALA A 225 -7.12 -25.36 7.52
CA ALA A 225 -6.22 -26.08 8.41
C ALA A 225 -6.99 -26.84 9.51
N THR A 226 -6.41 -27.96 9.96
CA THR A 226 -7.05 -28.83 10.96
C THR A 226 -7.38 -28.06 12.24
N GLY A 227 -8.64 -28.15 12.69
CA GLY A 227 -9.11 -27.46 13.89
C GLY A 227 -9.39 -25.97 13.69
N LYS A 228 -9.27 -25.43 12.47
CA LYS A 228 -9.65 -24.07 12.11
C LYS A 228 -11.03 -24.03 11.45
N THR A 229 -11.62 -22.84 11.40
CA THR A 229 -12.92 -22.60 10.76
C THR A 229 -12.82 -21.41 9.80
N LEU A 230 -13.14 -21.65 8.52
CA LEU A 230 -13.37 -20.57 7.58
C LEU A 230 -14.87 -20.21 7.59
N THR A 231 -15.20 -19.01 8.07
CA THR A 231 -16.58 -18.52 8.09
C THR A 231 -16.86 -17.74 6.81
N TYR A 232 -17.87 -18.14 6.04
CA TYR A 232 -18.36 -17.35 4.91
C TYR A 232 -19.66 -16.63 5.30
N SER A 233 -19.68 -15.31 5.14
CA SER A 233 -20.85 -14.45 5.42
C SER A 233 -21.21 -13.51 4.27
N GLY A 234 -20.60 -13.70 3.09
CA GLY A 234 -20.96 -12.97 1.88
C GLY A 234 -22.36 -13.32 1.39
N ALA A 235 -22.93 -12.45 0.55
CA ALA A 235 -24.19 -12.75 -0.12
C ALA A 235 -24.05 -14.07 -0.91
N ALA A 236 -25.08 -14.92 -0.86
CA ALA A 236 -25.12 -16.15 -1.64
C ALA A 236 -25.07 -15.80 -3.14
N VAL A 237 -24.21 -16.51 -3.88
CA VAL A 237 -24.10 -16.42 -5.34
C VAL A 237 -25.34 -16.99 -6.00
#